data_AF-A0A1F5ANH3-F1
#
_entry.id   AF-A0A1F5ANH3-F1
#
_cell.length_a   1.000
_cell.length_b   1.000
_cell.length_c   1.000
_cell.angle_alpha   90.00
_cell.angle_beta   90.00
_cell.angle_gamma   90.00
#
_symmetry.space_group_name_H-M   'P 1'
#
loop_
_entity.id
_entity.type
_entity.pdbx_description
1 polymer ?
#
loop_
_entity_poly.entity_id
_entity_poly.type
_entity_poly.pdbx_seq_one_letter_code
_entity_poly.pdbx_strand_id
1 'polypeptide(L)'
;MSIPLITSIKLNLSKKLKDKAFRHIFFRGQTQDTIAMSIVYLRKMRGKRQSDLAIETGMKQSAISRIEQAEYSGWSLSTLWRVAEALDARLNVTFEPIEEVIRYYQEKESENYQLEQKALVSKAGALMEDISMDRIAEKAANEESPFYTASEG
;
A
#
# COMPACT_ATOMS: atom_id res chain seq x y z
N MET A 1 -7.58 10.86 -4.61
CA MET A 1 -6.70 9.94 -5.37
C MET A 1 -5.83 9.22 -4.37
N SER A 2 -5.93 7.89 -4.29
CA SER A 2 -5.13 7.08 -3.35
C SER A 2 -3.73 6.91 -3.92
N ILE A 3 -2.74 7.57 -3.31
CA ILE A 3 -1.32 7.24 -3.52
C ILE A 3 -1.15 5.77 -3.08
N PRO A 4 -0.42 4.93 -3.83
CA PRO A 4 -0.19 3.56 -3.41
C PRO A 4 0.53 3.61 -2.06
N LEU A 5 -0.15 3.14 -1.03
CA LEU A 5 0.41 2.86 0.28
C LEU A 5 1.66 2.02 0.05
N ILE A 6 2.82 2.56 0.43
CA ILE A 6 4.02 1.76 0.62
C ILE A 6 3.59 0.63 1.57
N THR A 7 3.43 -0.53 0.95
CA THR A 7 2.90 -1.75 1.49
C THR A 7 3.72 -2.09 2.73
N SER A 8 3.05 -2.12 3.88
CA SER A 8 3.49 -2.63 5.18
C SER A 8 4.98 -2.96 5.32
N ILE A 9 5.84 -1.96 5.56
CA ILE A 9 7.18 -2.21 6.11
C ILE A 9 7.49 -1.23 7.25
N LYS A 10 7.29 -1.78 8.47
CA LYS A 10 7.99 -1.55 9.75
C LYS A 10 7.64 -0.32 10.62
N LEU A 11 7.06 -0.67 11.77
CA LEU A 11 7.49 -0.28 13.13
C LEU A 11 7.80 1.21 13.31
N ASN A 12 6.78 1.94 13.79
CA ASN A 12 6.92 3.28 14.36
C ASN A 12 7.41 4.34 13.35
N LEU A 13 6.94 4.31 12.10
CA LEU A 13 7.23 5.37 11.14
C LEU A 13 6.74 6.71 11.68
N SER A 14 5.53 6.74 12.26
CA SER A 14 5.00 7.92 12.93
C SER A 14 5.94 8.49 14.01
N LYS A 15 6.63 7.61 14.75
CA LYS A 15 7.64 8.00 15.75
C LYS A 15 8.89 8.57 15.10
N LYS A 16 9.37 7.96 14.01
CA LYS A 16 10.55 8.44 13.26
C LYS A 16 10.28 9.81 12.61
N LEU A 17 9.05 10.04 12.13
CA LEU A 17 8.65 11.32 11.54
C LEU A 17 8.63 12.49 12.54
N LYS A 18 8.71 12.23 13.86
CA LYS A 18 8.93 13.29 14.86
C LYS A 18 10.32 13.90 14.75
N ASP A 19 11.31 13.15 14.25
CA ASP A 19 12.63 13.68 13.96
C ASP A 19 12.60 14.57 12.71
N LYS A 20 13.11 15.80 12.84
CA LYS A 20 13.03 16.82 11.79
C LYS A 20 13.91 16.48 10.58
N ALA A 21 15.11 15.94 10.81
CA ALA A 21 16.00 15.59 9.71
C ALA A 21 15.44 14.42 8.90
N PHE A 22 15.00 13.37 9.60
CA PHE A 22 14.39 12.19 9.02
C PHE A 22 13.15 12.56 8.18
N ARG A 23 12.22 13.33 8.73
CA ARG A 23 10.97 13.64 8.00
C ARG A 23 11.22 14.47 6.74
N HIS A 24 12.20 15.37 6.75
CA HIS A 24 12.54 16.13 5.55
C HIS A 24 13.09 15.24 4.43
N ILE A 25 13.95 14.27 4.77
CA ILE A 25 14.47 13.30 3.80
C ILE A 25 13.33 12.40 3.30
N PHE A 26 12.51 11.88 4.22
CA PHE A 26 11.40 10.99 3.91
C PHE A 26 10.36 11.65 2.99
N PHE A 27 9.84 12.82 3.35
CA PHE A 27 8.81 13.49 2.55
C PHE A 27 9.32 14.00 1.21
N ARG A 28 10.62 14.35 1.12
CA ARG A 28 11.25 14.67 -0.15
C ARG A 28 11.28 13.46 -1.08
N GLY A 29 11.73 12.31 -0.60
CA GLY A 29 11.73 11.06 -1.38
C GLY A 29 10.30 10.67 -1.79
N GLN A 30 9.37 10.69 -0.85
CA GLN A 30 7.96 10.40 -1.12
C GLN A 30 7.37 11.32 -2.20
N THR A 31 7.69 12.62 -2.17
CA THR A 31 7.22 13.57 -3.20
C THR A 31 7.79 13.23 -4.57
N GLN A 32 9.08 12.88 -4.65
CA GLN A 32 9.75 12.49 -5.89
C GLN A 32 9.12 11.22 -6.48
N ASP A 33 8.93 10.19 -5.65
CA ASP A 33 8.26 8.95 -6.02
C ASP A 33 6.84 9.20 -6.53
N THR A 34 6.07 9.98 -5.78
CA THR A 34 4.66 10.29 -6.10
C THR A 34 4.54 10.99 -7.45
N ILE A 35 5.42 11.97 -7.72
CA ILE A 35 5.42 12.70 -9.00
C ILE A 35 5.78 11.78 -10.16
N ALA A 36 6.87 11.00 -10.03
CA ALA A 36 7.31 10.07 -11.07
C ALA A 36 6.21 9.04 -11.38
N MET A 37 5.62 8.42 -10.34
CA MET A 37 4.55 7.45 -10.49
C MET A 37 3.28 8.06 -11.11
N SER A 38 2.91 9.28 -10.73
CA SER A 38 1.75 9.97 -11.29
C SER A 38 1.92 10.25 -12.79
N ILE A 39 3.13 10.67 -13.21
CA ILE A 39 3.46 10.89 -14.62
C ILE A 39 3.39 9.57 -15.40
N VAL A 40 4.01 8.50 -14.89
CA VAL A 40 3.96 7.17 -15.52
C VAL A 40 2.51 6.69 -15.65
N TYR A 41 1.73 6.82 -14.59
CA TYR A 41 0.34 6.39 -14.55
C TYR A 41 -0.51 7.16 -15.57
N LEU A 42 -0.46 8.49 -15.56
CA LEU A 42 -1.20 9.34 -16.49
C LEU A 42 -0.80 9.06 -17.94
N ARG A 43 0.51 8.97 -18.22
CA ARG A 43 1.02 8.65 -19.56
C ARG A 43 0.45 7.33 -20.08
N LYS A 44 0.51 6.27 -19.25
CA LYS A 44 -0.04 4.95 -19.60
C LYS A 44 -1.56 4.98 -19.78
N MET A 45 -2.28 5.67 -18.91
CA MET A 45 -3.74 5.84 -19.02
C MET A 45 -4.15 6.57 -20.31
N ARG A 46 -3.29 7.47 -20.82
CA ARG A 46 -3.48 8.14 -22.11
C ARG A 46 -2.96 7.33 -23.31
N GLY A 47 -2.50 6.09 -23.11
CA GLY A 47 -1.98 5.23 -24.18
C GLY A 47 -0.66 5.70 -24.80
N LYS A 48 0.05 6.63 -24.17
CA LYS A 48 1.27 7.24 -24.71
C LYS A 48 2.51 6.41 -24.36
N ARG A 49 3.43 6.25 -25.30
CA ARG A 49 4.80 5.79 -25.04
C ARG A 49 5.64 6.94 -24.48
N GLN A 50 6.79 6.62 -23.90
CA GLN A 50 7.74 7.66 -23.46
C GLN A 50 8.22 8.54 -24.62
N SER A 51 8.37 7.97 -25.83
CA SER A 51 8.72 8.72 -27.04
C SER A 51 7.67 9.78 -27.39
N ASP A 52 6.39 9.44 -27.19
CA ASP A 52 5.28 10.31 -27.60
C ASP A 52 5.21 11.50 -26.65
N LEU A 53 5.33 11.24 -25.34
CA LEU A 53 5.44 12.30 -24.34
C LEU A 53 6.69 13.18 -24.56
N ALA A 54 7.81 12.59 -25.00
CA ALA A 54 9.01 13.34 -25.32
C ALA A 54 8.78 14.31 -26.49
N ILE A 55 8.09 13.87 -27.54
CA ILE A 55 7.74 14.71 -28.70
C ILE A 55 6.82 15.86 -28.26
N GLU A 56 5.74 15.55 -27.54
CA GLU A 56 4.74 16.54 -27.10
C GLU A 56 5.31 17.57 -26.13
N THR A 57 6.19 17.14 -25.23
CA THR A 57 6.87 18.06 -24.32
C THR A 57 8.01 18.81 -24.98
N GLY A 58 8.49 18.43 -26.17
CA GLY A 58 9.72 18.96 -26.77
C GLY A 58 10.99 18.59 -25.99
N MET A 59 11.02 17.41 -25.38
CA MET A 59 12.15 16.89 -24.60
C MET A 59 12.79 15.67 -25.26
N LYS A 60 14.00 15.31 -24.85
CA LYS A 60 14.60 14.02 -25.23
C LYS A 60 13.88 12.88 -24.50
N GLN A 61 13.71 11.72 -25.14
CA GLN A 61 13.15 10.54 -24.49
C GLN A 61 13.94 10.15 -23.22
N SER A 62 15.26 10.32 -23.22
CA SER A 62 16.09 10.09 -22.02
C SER A 62 15.84 11.09 -20.89
N ALA A 63 15.28 12.27 -21.16
CA ALA A 63 14.81 13.18 -20.13
C ALA A 63 13.49 12.68 -19.54
N ILE A 64 12.54 12.25 -20.37
CA ILE A 64 11.28 11.64 -19.91
C ILE A 64 11.55 10.39 -19.07
N SER A 65 12.45 9.52 -19.52
CA SER A 65 12.84 8.33 -18.76
C SER A 65 13.40 8.67 -17.37
N ARG A 66 14.14 9.78 -17.23
CA ARG A 66 14.65 10.24 -15.93
C ARG A 66 13.55 10.85 -15.07
N ILE A 67 12.66 11.64 -15.65
CA ILE A 67 11.50 12.20 -14.93
C ILE A 67 10.60 11.10 -14.36
N GLU A 68 10.50 9.97 -15.04
CA GLU A 68 9.73 8.80 -14.59
C GLU A 68 10.46 7.90 -13.58
N GLN A 69 11.71 8.22 -13.20
CA GLN A 69 12.45 7.50 -12.16
C GLN A 69 12.20 8.13 -10.79
N ALA A 70 11.91 7.28 -9.80
CA ALA A 70 11.51 7.67 -8.45
C ALA A 70 12.56 8.54 -7.73
N GLU A 71 13.85 8.30 -7.99
CA GLU A 71 14.97 9.00 -7.35
C GLU A 71 15.35 10.34 -8.02
N TYR A 72 14.73 10.69 -9.15
CA TYR A 72 15.11 11.88 -9.91
C TYR A 72 14.36 13.13 -9.47
N SER A 73 15.12 14.17 -9.09
CA SER A 73 14.57 15.46 -8.65
C SER A 73 15.12 16.66 -9.40
N GLY A 74 15.70 16.44 -10.58
CA GLY A 74 16.31 17.51 -11.39
C GLY A 74 15.32 18.32 -12.22
N TRP A 75 14.01 18.15 -12.02
CA TRP A 75 12.98 18.90 -12.72
C TRP A 75 12.64 20.20 -11.99
N SER A 76 12.31 21.25 -12.76
CA SER A 76 11.75 22.50 -12.24
C SER A 76 10.23 22.48 -12.30
N LEU A 77 9.57 23.46 -11.68
CA LEU A 77 8.12 23.62 -11.81
C LEU A 77 7.70 23.84 -13.28
N SER A 78 8.53 24.55 -14.06
CA SER A 78 8.33 24.72 -15.50
C SER A 78 8.38 23.39 -16.27
N THR A 79 9.30 22.48 -15.90
CA THR A 79 9.34 21.12 -16.47
C THR A 79 8.04 20.37 -16.15
N LEU A 80 7.55 20.45 -14.89
CA LEU A 80 6.31 19.79 -14.50
C LEU A 80 5.08 20.34 -15.21
N TRP A 81 4.99 21.66 -15.43
CA TRP A 81 3.90 22.26 -16.21
C TRP A 81 3.87 21.74 -17.65
N ARG A 82 5.02 21.71 -18.33
CA ARG A 82 5.11 21.16 -19.70
C ARG A 82 4.65 19.70 -19.77
N VAL A 83 5.06 18.88 -18.79
CA VAL A 83 4.62 17.49 -18.71
C VAL A 83 3.11 17.40 -18.45
N ALA A 84 2.58 18.23 -17.54
CA ALA A 84 1.15 18.25 -17.24
C ALA A 84 0.30 18.67 -18.45
N GLU A 85 0.72 19.69 -19.19
CA GLU A 85 0.07 20.13 -20.44
C GLU A 85 0.08 19.03 -21.51
N ALA A 86 1.22 18.37 -21.74
CA ALA A 86 1.32 17.26 -22.69
C ALA A 86 0.45 16.05 -22.30
N LEU A 87 0.22 15.85 -21.01
CA LEU A 87 -0.64 14.77 -20.49
C LEU A 87 -2.12 15.16 -20.36
N ASP A 88 -2.48 16.40 -20.72
CA ASP A 88 -3.80 16.98 -20.47
C ASP A 88 -4.23 16.79 -19.00
N ALA A 89 -3.37 17.31 -18.11
CA ALA A 89 -3.49 17.18 -16.67
C ALA A 89 -3.29 18.52 -15.96
N ARG A 90 -3.93 18.68 -14.81
CA ARG A 90 -3.73 19.82 -13.91
C ARG A 90 -2.56 19.54 -12.97
N LEU A 91 -1.55 20.43 -12.95
CA LEU A 91 -0.56 20.46 -11.88
C LEU A 91 -1.15 21.15 -10.63
N ASN A 92 -1.21 20.42 -9.52
CA ASN A 92 -1.69 20.94 -8.23
C ASN A 92 -0.60 20.78 -7.17
N VAL A 93 -0.24 21.87 -6.48
CA VAL A 93 0.74 21.87 -5.39
C VAL A 93 0.04 22.37 -4.13
N THR A 94 0.22 21.66 -3.03
CA THR A 94 -0.41 21.97 -1.75
C THR A 94 0.63 21.82 -0.64
N PHE A 95 0.57 22.71 0.34
CA PHE A 95 1.37 22.61 1.55
C PHE A 95 0.49 22.04 2.66
N GLU A 96 1.02 21.07 3.39
CA GLU A 96 0.31 20.40 4.48
C GLU A 96 1.02 20.66 5.81
N PRO A 97 0.30 20.99 6.89
CA PRO A 97 0.89 21.11 8.23
C PRO A 97 1.51 19.78 8.67
N ILE A 98 2.76 19.82 9.13
CA ILE A 98 3.52 18.59 9.43
C ILE A 98 2.88 17.79 10.58
N GLU A 99 2.24 18.46 11.52
CA GLU A 99 1.50 17.88 12.63
C GLU A 99 0.25 17.11 12.17
N GLU A 100 -0.41 17.54 11.10
CA GLU A 100 -1.56 16.82 10.52
C GLU A 100 -1.09 15.59 9.74
N VAL A 101 -0.01 15.74 8.96
CA VAL A 101 0.58 14.61 8.24
C VAL A 101 1.05 13.53 9.21
N ILE A 102 1.76 13.89 10.28
CA ILE A 102 2.20 12.91 11.30
C ILE A 102 1.01 12.23 11.96
N ARG A 103 -0.06 12.97 12.29
CA ARG A 103 -1.29 12.42 12.87
C ARG A 103 -1.93 11.38 11.96
N TYR A 104 -2.02 11.66 10.66
CA TYR A 104 -2.50 10.71 9.65
C TYR A 104 -1.71 9.39 9.70
N TYR A 105 -0.37 9.45 9.78
CA TYR A 105 0.45 8.24 9.91
C TYR A 105 0.19 7.47 11.20
N GLN A 106 -0.07 8.16 12.32
CA GLN A 106 -0.41 7.52 13.60
C GLN A 106 -1.75 6.80 13.54
N GLU A 107 -2.75 7.44 12.94
CA GLU A 107 -4.08 6.88 12.74
C GLU A 107 -4.01 5.64 11.84
N LYS A 108 -3.27 5.71 10.72
CA LYS A 108 -3.08 4.57 9.82
C LYS A 108 -2.35 3.40 10.46
N GLU A 109 -1.31 3.67 11.27
CA GLU A 109 -0.65 2.62 12.05
C GLU A 109 -1.61 1.96 13.05
N SER A 110 -2.46 2.75 13.70
CA SER A 110 -3.45 2.26 14.66
C SER A 110 -4.53 1.42 14.00
N GLU A 111 -5.11 1.90 12.88
CA GLU A 111 -6.08 1.16 12.06
C GLU A 111 -5.52 -0.19 11.64
N ASN A 112 -4.30 -0.22 11.08
CA ASN A 112 -3.64 -1.45 10.65
C ASN A 112 -3.46 -2.44 11.82
N TYR A 113 -3.04 -1.96 12.99
CA TYR A 113 -2.93 -2.81 14.17
C TYR A 113 -4.27 -3.42 14.59
N GLN A 114 -5.35 -2.64 14.58
CA GLN A 114 -6.69 -3.15 14.92
C GLN A 114 -7.19 -4.18 13.89
N LEU A 115 -6.93 -3.96 12.60
CA LEU A 115 -7.24 -4.89 11.52
C LEU A 115 -6.49 -6.22 11.70
N GLU A 116 -5.19 -6.17 12.03
CA GLU A 116 -4.37 -7.35 12.31
C GLU A 116 -4.89 -8.14 13.53
N GLN A 117 -5.22 -7.46 14.63
CA GLN A 117 -5.77 -8.12 15.82
C GLN A 117 -7.13 -8.77 15.53
N LYS A 118 -8.02 -8.08 14.81
CA LYS A 118 -9.31 -8.62 14.41
C LYS A 118 -9.16 -9.87 13.53
N ALA A 119 -8.21 -9.85 12.59
CA ALA A 119 -7.92 -10.99 11.74
C ALA A 119 -7.36 -12.18 12.55
N LEU A 120 -6.48 -11.93 13.52
CA LEU A 120 -5.96 -12.97 14.42
C LEU A 120 -7.05 -13.61 15.27
N VAL A 121 -7.92 -12.81 15.89
CA VAL A 121 -9.06 -13.30 16.69
C VAL A 121 -10.02 -14.10 15.83
N SER A 122 -10.36 -13.62 14.63
CA SER A 122 -11.23 -14.35 13.69
C SER A 122 -10.62 -15.69 13.27
N LYS A 123 -9.30 -15.74 13.01
CA LYS A 123 -8.60 -16.97 12.64
C LYS A 123 -8.55 -17.97 13.80
N ALA A 124 -8.33 -17.49 15.02
CA ALA A 124 -8.35 -18.32 16.22
C ALA A 124 -9.75 -18.90 16.49
N GLY A 125 -10.81 -18.10 16.29
CA GLY A 125 -12.20 -18.56 16.41
C GLY A 125 -12.54 -19.68 15.43
N ALA A 126 -12.22 -19.51 14.14
CA ALA A 126 -12.42 -20.56 13.13
C ALA A 126 -11.66 -21.85 13.48
N LEU A 127 -10.41 -21.74 13.94
CA LEU A 127 -9.63 -22.91 14.36
C LEU A 127 -10.23 -23.63 15.58
N MET A 128 -10.80 -22.89 16.53
CA MET A 128 -11.47 -23.49 17.69
C MET A 128 -12.77 -24.19 17.30
N GLU A 129 -13.55 -23.64 16.36
CA GLU A 129 -14.75 -24.29 15.81
C GLU A 129 -14.38 -25.60 15.11
N ASP A 130 -13.36 -25.60 14.25
CA ASP A 130 -12.87 -26.79 13.56
C ASP A 130 -12.41 -27.87 14.56
N ILE A 131 -11.60 -27.51 15.56
CA ILE A 131 -11.16 -28.44 16.62
C ILE A 131 -12.34 -28.99 17.42
N SER A 132 -13.36 -28.16 17.68
CA SER A 132 -14.54 -28.58 18.41
C SER A 132 -15.36 -29.59 17.60
N MET A 133 -15.50 -29.38 16.29
CA MET A 133 -16.21 -30.29 15.39
C MET A 133 -15.49 -31.63 15.25
N ASP A 134 -14.17 -31.65 15.11
CA ASP A 134 -13.37 -32.88 15.06
C ASP A 134 -13.54 -33.72 16.33
N ARG A 135 -13.53 -33.08 17.51
CA ARG A 135 -13.75 -33.78 18.80
C ARG A 135 -15.17 -34.33 18.94
N ILE A 136 -16.18 -33.63 18.42
CA ILE A 136 -17.57 -34.13 18.41
C ILE A 136 -17.68 -35.34 17.49
N ALA A 137 -17.05 -35.30 16.31
CA ALA A 137 -17.01 -36.43 15.38
C ALA A 137 -16.30 -37.65 15.97
N GLU A 138 -15.16 -37.46 16.64
CA GLU A 138 -14.41 -38.53 17.31
C GLU A 138 -15.20 -39.15 18.47
N LYS A 139 -15.93 -38.33 19.23
CA LYS A 139 -16.81 -38.80 20.32
C LYS A 139 -18.00 -39.60 19.79
N ALA A 140 -18.64 -39.13 18.72
CA ALA A 140 -19.74 -39.84 18.07
C ALA A 140 -19.28 -41.20 17.50
N ALA A 141 -18.10 -41.24 16.88
CA ALA A 141 -17.50 -42.49 16.37
C ALA A 141 -17.17 -43.51 17.47
N ASN A 142 -16.85 -43.04 18.69
CA ASN A 142 -16.60 -43.91 19.84
C ASN A 142 -17.86 -44.34 20.60
N GLU A 143 -18.95 -43.56 20.55
CA GLU A 143 -20.24 -43.91 21.17
C GLU A 143 -21.08 -44.86 20.30
N GLU A 144 -20.83 -44.93 18.98
CA GLU A 144 -21.45 -45.89 18.05
C GLU A 144 -20.78 -47.29 18.01
N SER A 145 -20.07 -47.70 19.07
CA SER A 145 -19.69 -49.12 19.25
C SER A 145 -20.57 -49.81 20.31
N PRO A 146 -21.83 -50.15 19.97
CA PRO A 146 -22.66 -50.99 20.81
C PRO A 146 -22.15 -52.44 20.69
N PHE A 147 -21.51 -52.89 21.77
CA PHE A 147 -21.71 -54.19 22.37
C PHE A 147 -22.36 -55.24 21.43
N TYR A 148 -21.54 -56.06 20.77
CA TYR A 148 -22.02 -57.38 20.35
C TYR A 148 -22.10 -58.22 21.63
N THR A 149 -23.24 -58.17 22.30
CA THR A 149 -23.55 -59.07 23.42
C THR A 149 -23.49 -60.50 22.89
N ALA A 150 -22.76 -61.33 23.62
CA ALA A 150 -22.76 -62.77 23.50
C ALA A 150 -24.19 -63.35 23.48
N SER A 151 -24.48 -64.14 22.46
CA SER A 151 -25.45 -65.24 22.40
C SER A 151 -25.22 -65.87 21.02
N GLU A 152 -24.98 -67.15 20.80
CA GLU A 152 -25.45 -68.38 21.44
C GLU A 152 -24.45 -69.51 21.07
N GLY A 153 -24.37 -70.55 21.91
CA GLY A 153 -23.64 -71.79 21.63
C GLY A 153 -23.14 -72.49 22.88
#